data_AF-A0A1Y0KMB2-F1
#
_entry.id   AF-A0A1Y0KMB2-F1
#
_cell.length_a   1.000
_cell.length_b   1.000
_cell.length_c   1.000
_cell.angle_alpha   90.00
_cell.angle_beta   90.00
_cell.angle_gamma   90.00
#
_symmetry.space_group_name_H-M   'P 1'
#
loop_
_entity.id
_entity.type
_entity.pdbx_description
1 polymer ?
#
loop_
_entity_poly.entity_id
_entity_poly.type
_entity_poly.pdbx_seq_one_letter_code
_entity_poly.pdbx_strand_id
1 'polypeptide(L)' 'MDLLRAIGFCFLGVVVPLGALLASNPSGIAQWLSELFGAEVTRAALGIGFLALAAICLKIDLTIRRRAQAAKAKLA' A
#
# COMPACT_ATOMS: atom_id res chain seq x y z
N MET A 1 9.66 -19.19 -8.15
CA MET A 1 9.84 -17.74 -8.43
C MET A 1 8.62 -16.92 -8.00
N ASP A 2 7.70 -17.54 -7.27
CA ASP A 2 6.34 -17.04 -7.08
C ASP A 2 6.25 -15.97 -6.01
N LEU A 3 7.19 -16.00 -5.05
CA LEU A 3 7.20 -15.07 -3.94
C LEU A 3 7.56 -13.63 -4.34
N LEU A 4 8.61 -13.44 -5.15
CA LEU A 4 8.95 -12.11 -5.68
C LEU A 4 7.85 -11.54 -6.59
N ARG A 5 7.09 -12.42 -7.26
CA ARG A 5 5.99 -12.06 -8.14
C ARG A 5 4.76 -11.62 -7.34
N ALA A 6 4.40 -12.35 -6.29
CA ALA A 6 3.31 -12.00 -5.37
C ALA A 6 3.59 -10.68 -4.61
N ILE A 7 4.84 -10.47 -4.22
CA ILE A 7 5.29 -9.26 -3.54
C ILE A 7 5.16 -8.01 -4.43
N GLY A 8 5.65 -8.09 -5.67
CA GLY A 8 5.44 -7.03 -6.67
C GLY A 8 3.97 -6.79 -6.93
N PHE A 9 3.13 -7.82 -6.84
CA PHE A 9 1.69 -7.74 -7.07
C PHE A 9 0.95 -6.87 -6.04
N CYS A 10 1.31 -6.91 -4.76
CA CYS A 10 0.67 -6.03 -3.76
C CYS A 10 1.01 -4.56 -4.01
N PHE A 11 2.26 -4.26 -4.34
CA PHE A 11 2.67 -2.89 -4.62
C PHE A 11 2.09 -2.38 -5.96
N LEU A 12 2.25 -3.14 -7.04
CA LEU A 12 1.77 -2.78 -8.38
C LEU A 12 0.25 -2.88 -8.51
N GLY A 13 -0.39 -3.83 -7.83
CA GLY A 13 -1.82 -4.12 -7.97
C GLY A 13 -2.71 -3.37 -6.98
N VAL A 14 -2.16 -2.91 -5.85
CA VAL A 14 -2.93 -2.16 -4.84
C VAL A 14 -2.41 -0.75 -4.69
N VAL A 15 -1.13 -0.56 -4.34
CA VAL A 15 -0.60 0.77 -4.02
C VAL A 15 -0.61 1.71 -5.23
N VAL A 16 -0.22 1.22 -6.41
CA VAL A 16 -0.15 2.05 -7.62
C VAL A 16 -1.54 2.50 -8.12
N PRO A 17 -2.56 1.63 -8.29
CA PRO A 17 -3.88 2.06 -8.70
C PRO A 17 -4.56 2.97 -7.66
N LEU A 18 -4.38 2.65 -6.36
CA LEU A 18 -4.94 3.47 -5.29
C LEU A 18 -4.31 4.87 -5.26
N GLY A 19 -2.99 4.95 -5.49
CA GLY A 19 -2.27 6.22 -5.60
C GLY A 19 -2.70 7.03 -6.83
N ALA A 20 -2.88 6.37 -7.98
CA ALA A 20 -3.38 7.03 -9.20
C ALA A 20 -4.81 7.55 -9.02
N LEU A 21 -5.68 6.76 -8.37
CA LEU A 21 -7.04 7.15 -8.03
C LEU A 21 -7.04 8.38 -7.11
N LEU A 22 -6.26 8.34 -6.03
CA LEU A 22 -6.11 9.45 -5.09
C LEU A 22 -5.52 10.71 -5.74
N ALA A 23 -4.59 10.57 -6.67
CA ALA A 23 -4.02 11.70 -7.40
C ALA A 23 -5.01 12.32 -8.41
N SER A 24 -5.86 11.49 -9.03
CA SER A 24 -6.81 11.94 -10.05
C SER A 24 -7.97 12.77 -9.48
N ASN A 25 -8.48 12.42 -8.30
CA ASN A 25 -9.58 13.14 -7.67
C ASN A 25 -9.50 13.14 -6.13
N PRO A 26 -8.47 13.79 -5.56
CA PRO A 26 -8.25 13.79 -4.11
C PRO A 26 -9.38 14.47 -3.34
N SER A 27 -9.99 15.51 -3.91
CA SER A 27 -11.06 16.27 -3.27
C SER A 27 -12.36 15.47 -3.18
N GLY A 28 -12.75 14.80 -4.27
CA GLY A 28 -13.97 13.97 -4.28
C GLY A 28 -13.86 12.77 -3.34
N ILE A 29 -12.69 12.15 -3.26
CA ILE A 29 -12.47 11.02 -2.33
C ILE A 29 -12.47 11.50 -0.88
N ALA A 30 -11.88 12.66 -0.60
CA ALA A 30 -11.90 13.26 0.73
C ALA A 30 -13.34 13.54 1.19
N GLN A 31 -14.15 14.11 0.30
CA GLN A 31 -15.55 14.41 0.57
C GLN A 31 -16.37 13.13 0.80
N TRP A 32 -16.22 12.14 -0.07
CA TRP A 32 -16.90 10.85 0.06
C TRP A 32 -16.54 10.12 1.37
N LEU A 33 -15.26 10.12 1.76
CA LEU A 33 -14.84 9.57 3.05
C LEU A 33 -15.39 10.38 4.22
N SER A 34 -15.47 11.70 4.09
CA SER A 34 -16.02 12.55 5.15
C SER A 34 -17.50 12.26 5.39
N GLU A 35 -18.26 12.04 4.32
CA GLU A 35 -19.67 11.64 4.38
C GLU A 35 -19.85 10.25 4.99
N LEU A 36 -18.97 9.30 4.64
CA LEU A 36 -19.06 7.92 5.14
C LEU A 36 -18.71 7.80 6.63
N PHE A 37 -17.69 8.54 7.08
CA PHE A 37 -17.20 8.47 8.47
C PHE A 37 -17.82 9.54 9.38
N GLY A 38 -18.59 10.49 8.83
CA GLY A 38 -19.18 11.60 9.59
C GLY A 38 -18.12 12.52 10.22
N ALA A 39 -16.90 12.53 9.69
CA ALA A 39 -15.76 13.27 10.21
C ALA A 39 -15.03 13.98 9.07
N GLU A 40 -14.46 15.16 9.32
CA GLU A 40 -13.75 15.91 8.30
C GLU A 40 -12.46 15.18 7.87
N VAL A 41 -12.44 14.66 6.65
CA VAL A 41 -11.26 14.04 6.04
C VAL A 41 -10.58 15.07 5.15
N THR A 42 -9.42 15.53 5.59
CA THR A 42 -8.61 16.48 4.81
C THR A 42 -7.76 15.76 3.76
N ARG A 43 -7.32 16.49 2.71
CA ARG A 43 -6.35 15.96 1.73
C ARG A 43 -5.04 15.51 2.38
N ALA A 44 -4.63 16.17 3.47
CA ALA A 44 -3.46 15.78 4.25
C ALA A 44 -3.68 14.41 4.94
N ALA A 45 -4.85 14.20 5.55
CA ALA A 45 -5.21 12.92 6.16
C ALA A 45 -5.24 11.78 5.13
N LEU A 46 -5.75 12.04 3.93
CA LEU A 46 -5.70 11.10 2.80
C LEU A 46 -4.26 10.73 2.40
N GLY A 47 -3.39 11.73 2.26
CA GLY A 47 -1.98 11.51 1.94
C GLY A 47 -1.27 10.68 3.00
N ILE A 48 -1.51 10.97 4.28
CA ILE A 48 -0.96 10.21 5.40
C ILE A 48 -1.49 8.77 5.41
N GLY A 49 -2.80 8.58 5.19
CA GLY A 49 -3.41 7.26 5.10
C GLY A 49 -2.83 6.42 3.96
N PHE A 50 -2.63 7.03 2.78
CA PHE A 50 -1.97 6.38 1.66
C PHE A 50 -0.52 6.00 1.98
N LEU A 51 0.25 6.91 2.60
CA LEU A 51 1.63 6.66 2.98
C LEU A 51 1.74 5.51 4.00
N ALA A 52 0.83 5.47 4.97
CA ALA A 52 0.74 4.40 5.96
C ALA A 52 0.44 3.06 5.30
N LEU A 53 -0.50 3.03 4.34
CA LEU A 53 -0.85 1.81 3.59
C LEU A 53 0.33 1.33 2.74
N ALA A 54 1.01 2.25 2.05
CA ALA A 54 2.23 1.95 1.29
C ALA A 54 3.35 1.40 2.19
N ALA A 55 3.54 1.98 3.38
CA ALA A 55 4.52 1.51 4.36
C ALA A 55 4.20 0.10 4.89
N ILE A 56 2.92 -0.22 5.11
CA ILE A 56 2.48 -1.57 5.49
C ILE A 56 2.79 -2.56 4.37
N CYS A 57 2.42 -2.23 3.12
CA CYS A 57 2.73 -3.07 1.96
C CYS A 57 4.24 -3.31 1.82
N LEU A 58 5.05 -2.26 1.99
CA LEU A 58 6.51 -2.36 1.94
C LEU A 58 7.08 -3.20 3.08
N LYS A 59 6.56 -3.06 4.31
CA LYS A 59 6.98 -3.88 5.45
C LYS A 59 6.70 -5.36 5.21
N ILE A 60 5.52 -5.68 4.67
CA ILE A 60 5.12 -7.05 4.32
C ILE A 60 6.05 -7.60 3.22
N ASP A 61 6.25 -6.83 2.15
CA ASP A 61 7.20 -7.12 1.07
C ASP A 61 8.58 -7.49 1.62
N LEU A 62 9.18 -6.59 2.41
CA LEU A 62 10.51 -6.78 2.98
C LEU A 62 10.60 -7.98 3.92
N THR A 63 9.56 -8.22 4.72
CA THR A 63 9.50 -9.38 5.63
C THR A 63 9.49 -10.68 4.84
N ILE A 64 8.68 -10.74 3.78
CA ILE A 64 8.59 -11.91 2.92
C ILE A 64 9.93 -12.15 2.20
N ARG A 65 10.55 -11.09 1.66
CA ARG A 65 11.89 -11.18 1.03
C ARG A 65 12.95 -11.69 2.00
N ARG A 66 12.99 -11.15 3.22
CA ARG A 66 13.93 -11.59 4.28
C ARG A 66 13.74 -13.06 4.60
N ARG A 67 12.50 -13.54 4.73
CA ARG A 67 12.19 -14.96 4.97
C ARG A 67 12.66 -15.85 3.82
N ALA A 68 12.42 -15.46 2.58
CA ALA A 68 12.88 -16.22 1.41
C ALA A 68 14.41 -16.28 1.31
N GLN A 69 15.10 -15.17 1.57
CA GLN A 69 16.56 -15.13 1.58
C GLN A 69 17.13 -16.03 2.69
N ALA A 70 16.56 -15.97 3.89
CA ALA A 70 16.95 -16.85 5.00
C ALA A 70 16.71 -18.34 4.69
N ALA A 71 15.61 -18.68 4.02
CA ALA A 71 15.33 -20.05 3.57
C ALA A 71 16.35 -20.53 2.53
N LYS A 72 16.72 -19.68 1.56
CA LYS A 72 17.77 -19.99 0.58
C LYS A 72 19.14 -20.17 1.23
N ALA A 73 19.49 -19.34 2.21
CA ALA A 73 20.76 -19.43 2.93
C ALA A 73 20.88 -20.68 3.82
N LYS A 74 19.77 -21.30 4.22
CA LYS A 74 19.74 -22.58 4.93
C LYS A 74 19.88 -23.80 4.03
N LEU A 75 19.63 -23.65 2.73
CA LEU A 75 19.69 -24.72 1.72
C LEU A 75 21.04 -24.76 0.97
N ALA A 76 21.88 -23.74 1.17
CA ALA A 76 23.24 -23.64 0.65
C ALA A 76 24.24 -24.00 1.75
#